data_AF-A0A7M5XCV6-F1
#
_entry.id   AF-A0A7M5XCV6-F1
#
_cell.length_a   1.000
_cell.length_b   1.000
_cell.length_c   1.000
_cell.angle_alpha   90.00
_cell.angle_beta   90.00
_cell.angle_gamma   90.00
#
_symmetry.space_group_name_H-M   'P 1'
#
loop_
_entity.id
_entity.type
_entity.pdbx_description
1 polymer ?
#
loop_
_entity_poly.entity_id
_entity_poly.type
_entity_poly.pdbx_seq_one_letter_code
_entity_poly.pdbx_strand_id
1 'polypeptide(L)'
;TGGANFIVRGDPSDSANPGQNAEGTGSHTPNNAEETPGPSGLLARFKKTSSTTLQNKLSRKRPNASKLTHSLKVTLAKKRGDDFEFLKEKYITIGEDNCNVDSITRKTRVEFGNQSLVLFSSSGKEILDSEGTRELYFWKKPARKVFAATEEQKEEGSSPPSIPPKIDNIESNVQAILDLMKKKEENNTALFKALKEALECRVCRDPIVTPPLLYSNCCKQLITCKECIGRLGATPSCPNCRSPDLSTFPNHTFDAILPIMAALIANES
;
A
#
# COMPACT_ATOMS: atom_id res chain seq x y z
N THR A 1 8.13 -29.45 -63.11
CA THR A 1 8.60 -30.83 -63.40
C THR A 1 9.49 -31.26 -62.27
N GLY A 2 9.12 -32.30 -61.51
CA GLY A 2 9.85 -32.75 -60.30
C GLY A 2 9.74 -31.79 -59.10
N GLY A 3 9.42 -32.20 -57.86
CA GLY A 3 8.86 -33.48 -57.43
C GLY A 3 9.79 -34.32 -56.55
N ALA A 4 9.71 -34.12 -55.23
CA ALA A 4 10.13 -35.09 -54.21
C ALA A 4 9.39 -34.80 -52.90
N ASN A 5 8.53 -35.72 -52.46
CA ASN A 5 8.01 -35.75 -51.09
C ASN A 5 8.96 -36.61 -50.24
N PHE A 6 9.03 -36.34 -48.92
CA PHE A 6 9.29 -37.41 -47.97
C PHE A 6 8.36 -37.27 -46.76
N ILE A 7 7.60 -38.34 -46.50
CA ILE A 7 6.74 -38.50 -45.33
C ILE A 7 7.32 -39.66 -44.54
N VAL A 8 7.46 -39.50 -43.23
CA VAL A 8 7.73 -40.61 -42.31
C VAL A 8 6.57 -40.68 -41.32
N ARG A 9 5.86 -41.81 -41.30
CA ARG A 9 4.92 -42.20 -40.25
C ARG A 9 5.59 -43.26 -39.36
N GLY A 10 5.20 -43.32 -38.09
CA GLY A 10 5.81 -44.19 -37.09
C GLY A 10 4.99 -44.28 -35.80
N ASP A 11 3.72 -44.62 -35.94
CA ASP A 11 2.82 -45.05 -34.85
C ASP A 11 3.11 -46.54 -34.49
N PRO A 12 2.33 -47.21 -33.60
CA PRO A 12 2.25 -46.97 -32.15
C PRO A 12 2.38 -48.27 -31.30
N SER A 13 2.70 -48.15 -30.00
CA SER A 13 2.60 -49.25 -28.99
C SER A 13 2.98 -48.75 -27.59
N ASP A 14 2.47 -49.25 -26.46
CA ASP A 14 1.22 -50.00 -26.16
C ASP A 14 1.00 -50.05 -24.63
N SER A 15 -0.24 -50.26 -24.14
CA SER A 15 -0.64 -50.91 -22.85
C SER A 15 -0.06 -50.45 -21.48
N ALA A 16 -0.71 -50.59 -20.31
CA ALA A 16 -2.09 -50.89 -19.91
C ALA A 16 -2.36 -50.47 -18.42
N ASN A 17 -3.61 -50.60 -17.96
CA ASN A 17 -4.17 -50.31 -16.61
C ASN A 17 -3.99 -51.54 -15.64
N PRO A 18 -4.59 -51.68 -14.41
CA PRO A 18 -5.28 -50.75 -13.48
C PRO A 18 -4.96 -50.93 -11.95
N GLY A 19 -5.62 -50.14 -11.06
CA GLY A 19 -5.78 -50.41 -9.60
C GLY A 19 -6.28 -49.16 -8.82
N GLN A 20 -7.48 -49.13 -8.19
CA GLN A 20 -7.89 -49.68 -6.88
C GLN A 20 -7.25 -49.00 -5.65
N ASN A 21 -7.92 -48.72 -4.51
CA ASN A 21 -9.36 -48.54 -4.16
C ASN A 21 -9.47 -47.94 -2.71
N ALA A 22 -10.69 -47.84 -2.15
CA ALA A 22 -11.07 -47.33 -0.82
C ALA A 22 -10.97 -45.79 -0.64
N GLU A 23 -11.98 -45.03 -0.20
CA GLU A 23 -13.03 -45.18 0.85
C GLU A 23 -12.58 -44.83 2.27
N GLY A 24 -13.35 -43.97 2.95
CA GLY A 24 -12.98 -43.34 4.22
C GLY A 24 -14.04 -42.37 4.77
N THR A 25 -15.31 -42.76 4.75
CA THR A 25 -16.42 -42.00 5.34
C THR A 25 -16.36 -41.98 6.87
N GLY A 26 -16.56 -40.82 7.51
CA GLY A 26 -16.35 -40.67 8.96
C GLY A 26 -17.12 -39.52 9.62
N SER A 27 -18.41 -39.36 9.32
CA SER A 27 -19.29 -38.44 10.05
C SER A 27 -19.81 -39.08 11.34
N HIS A 28 -19.64 -38.46 12.52
CA HIS A 28 -20.59 -38.59 13.65
C HIS A 28 -20.40 -37.53 14.75
N THR A 29 -21.47 -36.77 14.98
CA THR A 29 -21.91 -36.22 16.28
C THR A 29 -23.30 -36.84 16.57
N PRO A 30 -24.06 -36.56 17.67
CA PRO A 30 -23.84 -35.63 18.80
C PRO A 30 -24.27 -36.17 20.20
N ASN A 31 -24.41 -35.24 21.18
CA ASN A 31 -25.39 -35.19 22.29
C ASN A 31 -25.15 -35.78 23.70
N ASN A 32 -25.91 -35.17 24.65
CA ASN A 32 -26.19 -35.47 26.07
C ASN A 32 -25.05 -35.11 27.07
N ALA A 33 -25.24 -34.41 28.21
CA ALA A 33 -26.40 -34.11 29.12
C ALA A 33 -26.85 -35.29 30.02
N GLU A 34 -27.32 -35.11 31.26
CA GLU A 34 -27.57 -33.87 32.06
C GLU A 34 -26.43 -33.63 33.11
N GLU A 35 -26.53 -33.42 34.44
CA GLU A 35 -27.62 -33.33 35.45
C GLU A 35 -27.19 -32.40 36.64
N THR A 36 -27.81 -32.54 37.82
CA THR A 36 -27.79 -31.68 39.03
C THR A 36 -27.44 -32.51 40.31
N PRO A 37 -27.61 -32.11 41.61
CA PRO A 37 -28.17 -30.88 42.22
C PRO A 37 -27.29 -30.21 43.33
N GLY A 38 -27.86 -29.22 44.04
CA GLY A 38 -27.25 -28.48 45.18
C GLY A 38 -27.36 -29.19 46.55
N PRO A 39 -27.57 -28.50 47.71
CA PRO A 39 -28.42 -27.30 47.87
C PRO A 39 -27.95 -26.23 48.92
N SER A 40 -28.83 -25.25 49.21
CA SER A 40 -28.90 -24.38 50.40
C SER A 40 -27.82 -23.28 50.60
N GLY A 41 -28.13 -22.05 51.02
CA GLY A 41 -29.43 -21.36 51.20
C GLY A 41 -29.57 -20.63 52.55
N LEU A 42 -30.00 -19.36 52.54
CA LEU A 42 -30.51 -18.64 53.74
C LEU A 42 -31.36 -17.40 53.35
N LEU A 43 -32.27 -16.98 54.24
CA LEU A 43 -33.31 -15.96 53.97
C LEU A 43 -33.40 -14.88 55.08
N ALA A 44 -33.43 -13.60 54.69
CA ALA A 44 -34.00 -12.47 55.45
C ALA A 44 -34.30 -11.33 54.46
N ARG A 45 -35.50 -10.76 54.25
CA ARG A 45 -36.81 -10.63 54.93
C ARG A 45 -37.05 -9.28 55.63
N PHE A 46 -37.64 -8.36 54.84
CA PHE A 46 -38.43 -7.17 55.20
C PHE A 46 -37.86 -6.07 56.11
N LYS A 47 -37.99 -4.82 55.63
CA LYS A 47 -38.91 -3.83 56.22
C LYS A 47 -39.36 -2.80 55.18
N LYS A 48 -40.64 -2.39 55.23
CA LYS A 48 -41.16 -1.18 54.58
C LYS A 48 -41.15 -0.03 55.61
N THR A 49 -40.88 1.18 55.16
CA THR A 49 -41.26 2.43 55.84
C THR A 49 -41.84 3.39 54.80
N SER A 50 -42.66 4.33 55.26
CA SER A 50 -43.37 5.33 54.44
C SER A 50 -43.26 6.71 55.09
N SER A 51 -43.61 7.76 54.35
CA SER A 51 -43.45 9.19 54.70
C SER A 51 -41.97 9.67 54.72
N THR A 52 -41.68 10.96 54.51
CA THR A 52 -42.59 12.13 54.46
C THR A 52 -42.19 13.11 53.34
N THR A 53 -43.16 13.93 52.91
CA THR A 53 -43.00 15.05 51.98
C THR A 53 -41.95 16.07 52.41
N LEU A 54 -41.07 16.46 51.50
CA LEU A 54 -40.63 17.86 51.40
C LEU A 54 -40.78 18.34 49.94
N GLN A 55 -41.40 19.50 49.78
CA GLN A 55 -41.52 20.14 48.47
C GLN A 55 -40.19 20.77 48.09
N ASN A 56 -39.82 20.70 46.81
CA ASN A 56 -38.97 21.73 46.25
C ASN A 56 -39.38 22.02 44.80
N LYS A 57 -39.93 23.21 44.54
CA LYS A 57 -40.33 23.68 43.20
C LYS A 57 -39.08 24.09 42.40
N LEU A 58 -38.20 23.13 42.15
CA LEU A 58 -37.19 23.24 41.12
C LEU A 58 -37.66 22.47 39.89
N SER A 59 -38.31 23.19 38.97
CA SER A 59 -38.28 22.84 37.55
C SER A 59 -36.85 23.01 37.02
N ARG A 60 -35.93 22.17 37.52
CA ARG A 60 -34.74 21.80 36.77
C ARG A 60 -35.25 21.29 35.43
N LYS A 61 -35.12 22.12 34.39
CA LYS A 61 -34.98 21.62 33.02
C LYS A 61 -34.05 20.42 33.14
N ARG A 62 -34.49 19.21 32.79
CA ARG A 62 -33.58 18.07 32.72
C ARG A 62 -32.41 18.56 31.87
N PRO A 63 -31.15 18.57 32.36
CA PRO A 63 -30.04 18.80 31.45
C PRO A 63 -30.19 17.73 30.37
N ASN A 64 -30.35 18.15 29.11
CA ASN A 64 -30.42 17.22 27.98
C ASN A 64 -29.26 16.24 28.17
N ALA A 65 -29.57 14.94 28.27
CA ALA A 65 -28.59 13.92 28.64
C ALA A 65 -27.37 14.11 27.75
N SER A 66 -26.30 14.66 28.34
CA SER A 66 -25.31 15.41 27.58
C SER A 66 -24.43 14.41 26.88
N LYS A 67 -24.78 14.10 25.61
CA LYS A 67 -24.12 13.11 24.74
C LYS A 67 -22.62 13.19 24.98
N LEU A 68 -22.02 12.07 25.39
CA LEU A 68 -20.72 12.05 26.05
C LEU A 68 -19.59 12.40 25.06
N THR A 69 -19.41 13.70 24.81
CA THR A 69 -18.45 14.19 23.83
C THR A 69 -17.01 14.02 24.31
N HIS A 70 -16.11 13.81 23.36
CA HIS A 70 -14.68 13.76 23.55
C HIS A 70 -13.99 14.70 22.55
N SER A 71 -12.81 15.21 22.92
CA SER A 71 -12.04 16.15 22.12
C SER A 71 -10.87 15.41 21.47
N LEU A 72 -11.05 14.96 20.23
CA LEU A 72 -10.02 14.24 19.48
C LEU A 72 -8.98 15.23 18.94
N LYS A 73 -7.71 15.06 19.28
CA LYS A 73 -6.62 15.82 18.66
C LYS A 73 -6.30 15.24 17.28
N VAL A 74 -6.31 16.10 16.26
CA VAL A 74 -5.92 15.74 14.88
C VAL A 74 -4.79 16.66 14.42
N THR A 75 -3.71 16.04 13.93
CA THR A 75 -2.51 16.72 13.45
C THR A 75 -2.52 16.80 11.93
N LEU A 76 -2.77 17.98 11.37
CA LEU A 76 -2.50 18.26 9.96
C LEU A 76 -0.99 18.13 9.72
N ALA A 77 -0.61 17.29 8.76
CA ALA A 77 0.76 16.98 8.42
C ALA A 77 0.93 16.79 6.91
N LYS A 78 2.14 17.01 6.40
CA LYS A 78 2.54 16.52 5.08
C LYS A 78 3.02 15.07 5.23
N LYS A 79 2.42 14.16 4.49
CA LYS A 79 2.81 12.73 4.47
C LYS A 79 4.06 12.56 3.61
N ARG A 80 5.01 11.72 4.03
CA ARG A 80 6.22 11.39 3.25
C ARG A 80 6.50 9.90 3.37
N GLY A 81 5.90 9.08 2.50
CA GLY A 81 5.88 7.63 2.73
C GLY A 81 5.01 7.33 3.95
N ASP A 82 5.58 6.70 4.98
CA ASP A 82 4.87 6.44 6.25
C ASP A 82 5.11 7.51 7.33
N ASP A 83 6.01 8.47 7.08
CA ASP A 83 6.32 9.58 7.99
C ASP A 83 5.38 10.78 7.83
N PHE A 84 5.31 11.62 8.87
CA PHE A 84 4.46 12.81 8.94
C PHE A 84 5.23 14.05 9.40
N GLU A 85 5.34 15.04 8.52
CA GLU A 85 5.89 16.36 8.78
C GLU A 85 4.80 17.27 9.34
N PHE A 86 4.93 17.69 10.61
CA PHE A 86 3.93 18.48 11.32
C PHE A 86 3.67 19.84 10.64
N LEU A 87 2.40 20.19 10.46
CA LEU A 87 1.98 21.52 9.98
C LEU A 87 1.13 22.27 11.01
N LYS A 88 0.09 21.64 11.56
CA LYS A 88 -0.86 22.27 12.48
C LYS A 88 -1.65 21.24 13.29
N GLU A 89 -2.13 21.60 14.47
CA GLU A 89 -3.09 20.78 15.22
C GLU A 89 -4.42 21.49 15.41
N LYS A 90 -5.48 20.69 15.45
CA LYS A 90 -6.82 21.08 15.89
C LYS A 90 -7.44 19.99 16.77
N TYR A 91 -8.47 20.38 17.51
CA TYR A 91 -9.26 19.49 18.35
C TYR A 91 -10.68 19.40 17.77
N ILE A 92 -11.18 18.18 17.63
CA ILE A 92 -12.47 17.88 17.01
C ILE A 92 -13.40 17.23 18.03
N THR A 93 -14.56 17.85 18.26
CA THR A 93 -15.58 17.30 19.16
C THR A 93 -16.27 16.10 18.51
N ILE A 94 -16.06 14.92 19.07
CA ILE A 94 -16.66 13.64 18.65
C ILE A 94 -17.59 13.10 19.74
N GLY A 95 -18.51 12.20 19.38
CA GLY A 95 -19.43 11.54 20.33
C GLY A 95 -19.93 10.21 19.76
N GLU A 96 -20.64 9.42 20.56
CA GLU A 96 -21.08 8.05 20.24
C GLU A 96 -21.93 7.94 18.97
N ASP A 97 -22.67 9.00 18.63
CA ASP A 97 -23.50 9.09 17.42
C ASP A 97 -22.73 9.54 16.16
N ASN A 98 -21.43 9.82 16.27
CA ASN A 98 -20.62 10.38 15.18
C ASN A 98 -19.14 9.95 15.19
N CYS A 99 -18.77 8.92 15.95
CA CYS A 99 -17.40 8.43 16.09
C CYS A 99 -16.98 7.40 15.01
N ASN A 100 -17.37 7.64 13.77
CA ASN A 100 -16.97 6.88 12.58
C ASN A 100 -16.02 7.69 11.68
N VAL A 101 -15.33 7.03 10.74
CA VAL A 101 -14.28 7.66 9.94
C VAL A 101 -14.82 8.78 9.05
N ASP A 102 -15.94 8.59 8.35
CA ASP A 102 -16.53 9.66 7.51
C ASP A 102 -16.86 10.88 8.35
N SER A 103 -17.56 10.71 9.47
CA SER A 103 -18.02 11.82 10.32
C SER A 103 -16.86 12.63 10.89
N ILE A 104 -15.76 11.97 11.26
CA ILE A 104 -14.55 12.63 11.79
C ILE A 104 -13.75 13.25 10.64
N THR A 105 -13.64 12.59 9.49
CA THR A 105 -12.97 13.13 8.29
C THR A 105 -13.69 14.37 7.78
N ARG A 106 -15.02 14.35 7.69
CA ARG A 106 -15.89 15.48 7.31
C ARG A 106 -15.70 16.68 8.25
N LYS A 107 -15.67 16.45 9.57
CA LYS A 107 -15.34 17.49 10.56
C LYS A 107 -13.91 18.02 10.37
N THR A 108 -12.95 17.14 10.12
CA THR A 108 -11.53 17.49 9.88
C THR A 108 -11.38 18.40 8.65
N ARG A 109 -12.09 18.07 7.56
CA ARG A 109 -12.10 18.86 6.31
C ARG A 109 -12.66 20.27 6.53
N VAL A 110 -13.75 20.40 7.28
CA VAL A 110 -14.32 21.70 7.68
C VAL A 110 -13.36 22.48 8.59
N GLU A 111 -12.80 21.83 9.61
CA GLU A 111 -11.90 22.46 10.58
C GLU A 111 -10.59 22.97 9.96
N PHE A 112 -9.98 22.21 9.04
CA PHE A 112 -8.76 22.64 8.35
C PHE A 112 -9.00 23.40 7.04
N GLY A 113 -10.26 23.56 6.61
CA GLY A 113 -10.63 24.29 5.39
C GLY A 113 -10.23 23.60 4.08
N ASN A 114 -9.99 22.28 4.10
CA ASN A 114 -9.51 21.51 2.94
C ASN A 114 -10.31 20.20 2.80
N GLN A 115 -10.94 19.99 1.64
CA GLN A 115 -11.81 18.84 1.36
C GLN A 115 -11.08 17.57 0.88
N SER A 116 -9.80 17.64 0.47
CA SER A 116 -9.03 16.46 0.05
C SER A 116 -8.29 15.74 1.19
N LEU A 117 -8.56 16.13 2.45
CA LEU A 117 -7.96 15.49 3.62
C LEU A 117 -8.51 14.09 3.88
N VAL A 118 -7.61 13.17 4.21
CA VAL A 118 -7.83 11.79 4.62
C VAL A 118 -7.15 11.56 5.99
N LEU A 119 -7.67 10.63 6.78
CA LEU A 119 -7.19 10.35 8.14
C LEU A 119 -6.19 9.19 8.16
N PHE A 120 -5.04 9.40 8.79
CA PHE A 120 -3.97 8.43 8.90
C PHE A 120 -3.61 8.12 10.36
N SER A 121 -3.17 6.89 10.57
CA SER A 121 -2.62 6.39 11.83
C SER A 121 -1.15 6.77 11.98
N SER A 122 -0.59 6.60 13.19
CA SER A 122 0.82 6.80 13.48
C SER A 122 1.80 5.81 12.85
N SER A 123 1.34 4.95 11.93
CA SER A 123 2.17 3.99 11.18
C SER A 123 1.97 4.16 9.67
N GLY A 124 1.79 5.39 9.20
CA GLY A 124 1.63 5.74 7.77
C GLY A 124 0.33 5.30 7.09
N LYS A 125 -0.40 4.34 7.67
CA LYS A 125 -1.60 3.72 7.07
C LYS A 125 -2.85 4.55 7.32
N GLU A 126 -3.71 4.62 6.30
CA GLU A 126 -5.05 5.22 6.38
C GLU A 126 -5.91 4.52 7.45
N ILE A 127 -6.78 5.28 8.10
CA ILE A 127 -7.80 4.77 9.03
C ILE A 127 -9.08 4.52 8.24
N LEU A 128 -9.21 3.34 7.64
CA LEU A 128 -10.41 2.92 6.91
C LEU A 128 -11.62 2.69 7.84
N ASP A 129 -12.83 2.93 7.34
CA ASP A 129 -14.05 2.72 8.13
C ASP A 129 -14.37 1.22 8.29
N SER A 130 -14.54 0.79 9.53
CA SER A 130 -14.74 -0.60 9.94
C SER A 130 -15.48 -0.61 11.28
N GLU A 131 -16.02 -1.75 11.71
CA GLU A 131 -16.68 -1.89 13.01
C GLU A 131 -15.79 -1.36 14.16
N GLY A 132 -14.53 -1.77 14.20
CA GLY A 132 -13.56 -1.31 15.19
C GLY A 132 -13.17 0.17 15.12
N THR A 133 -13.44 0.89 14.02
CA THR A 133 -13.19 2.35 13.91
C THR A 133 -14.46 3.19 14.12
N ARG A 134 -15.63 2.55 14.29
CA ARG A 134 -16.91 3.22 14.57
C ARG A 134 -17.18 3.45 16.07
N GLU A 135 -16.35 2.88 16.95
CA GLU A 135 -16.49 3.02 18.39
C GLU A 135 -15.75 4.25 18.96
N LEU A 136 -16.38 4.94 19.92
CA LEU A 136 -15.75 6.04 20.66
C LEU A 136 -14.51 5.57 21.46
N TYR A 137 -14.42 4.28 21.81
CA TYR A 137 -13.24 3.67 22.43
C TYR A 137 -12.01 3.67 21.51
N PHE A 138 -12.18 3.54 20.18
CA PHE A 138 -11.08 3.62 19.22
C PHE A 138 -10.39 5.00 19.26
N TRP A 139 -11.19 6.06 19.23
CA TRP A 139 -10.70 7.44 19.14
C TRP A 139 -10.18 7.99 20.47
N LYS A 140 -10.61 7.43 21.61
CA LYS A 140 -10.15 7.80 22.96
C LYS A 140 -8.78 7.24 23.37
N LYS A 141 -8.13 6.38 22.58
CA LYS A 141 -6.86 5.71 22.99
C LYS A 141 -5.69 6.72 23.07
N PRO A 142 -5.09 7.01 24.25
CA PRO A 142 -4.10 8.10 24.38
C PRO A 142 -2.83 7.93 23.54
N ALA A 143 -2.42 6.70 23.25
CA ALA A 143 -1.26 6.42 22.40
C ALA A 143 -1.54 6.61 20.88
N ARG A 144 -2.81 6.74 20.47
CA ARG A 144 -3.20 6.87 19.07
C ARG A 144 -3.11 8.34 18.63
N LYS A 145 -2.03 8.67 17.93
CA LYS A 145 -1.97 9.91 17.13
C LYS A 145 -2.83 9.72 15.87
N VAL A 146 -3.65 10.71 15.56
CA VAL A 146 -4.45 10.78 14.32
C VAL A 146 -3.92 11.94 13.49
N PHE A 147 -3.47 11.62 12.29
CA PHE A 147 -2.97 12.60 11.34
C PHE A 147 -4.04 12.89 10.28
N ALA A 148 -4.08 14.13 9.80
CA ALA A 148 -4.78 14.52 8.60
C ALA A 148 -3.74 14.91 7.56
N ALA A 149 -3.80 14.30 6.39
CA ALA A 149 -2.98 14.68 5.24
C ALA A 149 -3.87 14.65 4.00
N THR A 150 -3.49 15.34 2.94
CA THR A 150 -4.07 15.03 1.63
C THR A 150 -3.65 13.63 1.24
N GLU A 151 -4.56 12.86 0.65
CA GLU A 151 -4.14 11.72 -0.16
C GLU A 151 -3.34 12.28 -1.35
N GLU A 152 -2.01 12.14 -1.32
CA GLU A 152 -1.15 12.55 -2.43
C GLU A 152 -1.40 11.59 -3.60
N GLN A 153 -2.41 11.90 -4.42
CA GLN A 153 -2.56 11.31 -5.75
C GLN A 153 -1.26 11.51 -6.53
N LYS A 154 -0.90 10.49 -7.31
CA LYS A 154 0.46 10.25 -7.78
C LYS A 154 0.84 11.08 -9.02
N GLU A 155 0.58 12.39 -9.02
CA GLU A 155 0.86 13.28 -10.16
C GLU A 155 1.58 14.59 -9.79
N GLU A 156 2.78 14.72 -10.36
CA GLU A 156 3.45 15.87 -10.97
C GLU A 156 2.95 17.32 -10.67
N GLY A 157 3.84 18.20 -10.19
CA GLY A 157 3.57 19.63 -10.05
C GLY A 157 4.77 20.51 -9.61
N SER A 158 5.09 21.53 -10.41
CA SER A 158 6.07 22.61 -10.18
C SER A 158 5.81 23.49 -8.94
N SER A 159 6.69 24.31 -8.34
CA SER A 159 8.17 24.56 -8.29
C SER A 159 8.38 25.88 -7.49
N PRO A 160 9.58 26.44 -7.19
CA PRO A 160 10.97 25.94 -7.15
C PRO A 160 11.65 26.26 -5.76
N PRO A 161 12.99 26.19 -5.61
CA PRO A 161 13.94 25.17 -6.05
C PRO A 161 14.57 24.42 -4.84
N SER A 162 14.82 23.11 -4.95
CA SER A 162 15.93 22.35 -4.32
C SER A 162 15.64 20.84 -4.24
N ILE A 163 16.53 20.03 -4.84
CA ILE A 163 16.68 18.55 -4.66
C ILE A 163 15.56 17.72 -5.36
N PRO A 164 15.88 16.56 -6.00
CA PRO A 164 15.23 16.19 -7.29
C PRO A 164 13.89 15.44 -7.24
N PRO A 165 13.16 15.32 -8.37
CA PRO A 165 11.87 14.64 -8.44
C PRO A 165 11.95 13.12 -8.23
N LYS A 166 10.88 12.54 -7.65
CA LYS A 166 10.56 11.11 -7.82
C LYS A 166 10.04 10.91 -9.23
N ILE A 167 10.82 10.23 -10.05
CA ILE A 167 10.47 9.97 -11.45
C ILE A 167 9.80 8.61 -11.52
N ASP A 168 8.51 8.60 -11.19
CA ASP A 168 7.66 7.41 -11.28
C ASP A 168 7.29 7.01 -12.72
N ASN A 169 7.64 7.85 -13.70
CA ASN A 169 7.54 7.58 -15.13
C ASN A 169 8.73 8.22 -15.87
N ILE A 170 9.83 7.47 -16.00
CA ILE A 170 11.09 7.96 -16.57
C ILE A 170 10.98 8.18 -18.09
N GLU A 171 10.11 7.43 -18.77
CA GLU A 171 9.91 7.52 -20.23
C GLU A 171 9.21 8.81 -20.64
N SER A 172 8.17 9.24 -19.92
CA SER A 172 7.48 10.51 -20.24
C SER A 172 8.26 11.76 -19.82
N ASN A 173 9.24 11.64 -18.91
CA ASN A 173 9.96 12.78 -18.33
C ASN A 173 11.40 12.97 -18.83
N VAL A 174 11.86 12.19 -19.83
CA VAL A 174 13.23 12.21 -20.38
C VAL A 174 13.80 13.63 -20.58
N GLN A 175 13.04 14.54 -21.19
CA GLN A 175 13.53 15.90 -21.46
C GLN A 175 13.78 16.71 -20.19
N ALA A 176 12.87 16.64 -19.21
CA ALA A 176 13.05 17.30 -17.92
C ALA A 176 14.25 16.72 -17.15
N ILE A 177 14.48 15.41 -17.27
CA ILE A 177 15.64 14.71 -16.69
C ILE A 177 16.93 15.17 -17.34
N LEU A 178 16.99 15.22 -18.67
CA LEU A 178 18.13 15.75 -19.42
C LEU A 178 18.49 17.17 -18.99
N ASP A 179 17.49 18.03 -18.82
CA ASP A 179 17.70 19.44 -18.47
C ASP A 179 17.95 19.67 -16.96
N LEU A 180 17.66 18.68 -16.11
CA LEU A 180 18.17 18.61 -14.74
C LEU A 180 19.61 18.11 -14.70
N MET A 181 19.96 17.03 -15.43
CA MET A 181 21.32 16.46 -15.45
C MET A 181 22.36 17.39 -16.09
N LYS A 182 21.97 18.21 -17.08
CA LYS A 182 22.83 19.26 -17.66
C LYS A 182 23.09 20.41 -16.68
N LYS A 183 22.22 20.65 -15.71
CA LYS A 183 22.43 21.65 -14.65
C LYS A 183 23.38 21.05 -13.62
N LYS A 184 24.58 21.62 -13.54
CA LYS A 184 25.65 21.23 -12.62
C LYS A 184 25.35 21.71 -11.18
N GLU A 185 24.19 21.33 -10.65
CA GLU A 185 23.83 21.48 -9.24
C GLU A 185 24.30 20.24 -8.46
N GLU A 186 24.94 20.45 -7.32
CA GLU A 186 25.50 19.40 -6.44
C GLU A 186 24.42 18.46 -5.85
N ASN A 187 23.14 18.81 -6.00
CA ASN A 187 22.00 18.10 -5.42
C ASN A 187 21.45 16.96 -6.30
N ASN A 188 21.95 16.78 -7.52
CA ASN A 188 21.46 15.75 -8.44
C ASN A 188 21.90 14.31 -8.11
N THR A 189 22.68 14.09 -7.05
CA THR A 189 23.17 12.75 -6.63
C THR A 189 22.05 11.72 -6.44
N ALA A 190 20.89 12.12 -5.89
CA ALA A 190 19.74 11.25 -5.73
C ALA A 190 19.08 10.87 -7.08
N LEU A 191 19.00 11.83 -8.01
CA LEU A 191 18.49 11.63 -9.38
C LEU A 191 19.40 10.69 -10.16
N PHE A 192 20.70 10.97 -10.16
CA PHE A 192 21.70 10.16 -10.84
C PHE A 192 21.75 8.74 -10.29
N LYS A 193 21.69 8.56 -8.97
CA LYS A 193 21.58 7.23 -8.34
C LYS A 193 20.33 6.47 -8.80
N ALA A 194 19.15 7.12 -8.79
CA ALA A 194 17.91 6.48 -9.24
C ALA A 194 17.96 6.09 -10.73
N LEU A 195 18.59 6.91 -11.58
CA LEU A 195 18.82 6.59 -12.99
C LEU A 195 19.83 5.44 -13.17
N LYS A 196 20.88 5.37 -12.33
CA LYS A 196 21.86 4.28 -12.32
C LYS A 196 21.15 2.95 -11.99
N GLU A 197 20.41 2.90 -10.89
CA GLU A 197 19.62 1.73 -10.44
C GLU A 197 18.50 1.31 -11.43
N ALA A 198 17.94 2.27 -12.17
CA ALA A 198 16.95 2.03 -13.22
C ALA A 198 17.57 1.52 -14.54
N LEU A 199 18.81 1.91 -14.85
CA LEU A 199 19.55 1.53 -16.06
C LEU A 199 20.50 0.34 -15.86
N GLU A 200 20.52 -0.29 -14.68
CA GLU A 200 21.33 -1.47 -14.39
C GLU A 200 20.85 -2.74 -15.12
N CYS A 201 21.81 -3.51 -15.65
CA CYS A 201 21.57 -4.84 -16.18
C CYS A 201 21.19 -5.80 -15.05
N ARG A 202 20.00 -6.42 -15.11
CA ARG A 202 19.51 -7.40 -14.12
C ARG A 202 20.30 -8.71 -14.06
N VAL A 203 21.30 -8.90 -14.93
CA VAL A 203 22.20 -10.08 -14.95
C VAL A 203 23.55 -9.78 -14.31
N CYS A 204 24.31 -8.79 -14.81
CA CYS A 204 25.63 -8.44 -14.26
C CYS A 204 25.62 -7.33 -13.20
N ARG A 205 24.54 -6.53 -13.12
CA ARG A 205 24.39 -5.31 -12.31
C ARG A 205 25.28 -4.14 -12.73
N ASP A 206 25.89 -4.20 -13.92
CA ASP A 206 26.56 -3.05 -14.51
C ASP A 206 25.53 -2.04 -15.08
N PRO A 207 25.76 -0.72 -14.95
CA PRO A 207 24.90 0.31 -15.54
C PRO A 207 25.02 0.32 -17.07
N ILE A 208 23.89 0.20 -17.77
CA ILE A 208 23.85 0.14 -19.23
C ILE A 208 23.91 1.57 -19.79
N VAL A 209 25.12 2.03 -20.12
CA VAL A 209 25.37 3.36 -20.69
C VAL A 209 25.67 3.36 -22.20
N THR A 210 25.40 2.25 -22.88
CA THR A 210 25.52 2.11 -24.33
C THR A 210 24.24 1.51 -24.94
N PRO A 211 23.73 2.05 -26.06
CA PRO A 211 22.52 1.54 -26.69
C PRO A 211 22.78 0.21 -27.45
N PRO A 212 21.75 -0.61 -27.68
CA PRO A 212 20.36 -0.41 -27.27
C PRO A 212 20.10 -0.89 -25.83
N LEU A 213 19.21 -0.18 -25.13
CA LEU A 213 18.56 -0.72 -23.93
C LEU A 213 17.58 -1.83 -24.33
N LEU A 214 17.63 -2.99 -23.68
CA LEU A 214 16.79 -4.14 -24.00
C LEU A 214 15.67 -4.33 -22.96
N TYR A 215 14.43 -4.10 -23.41
CA TYR A 215 13.22 -4.21 -22.61
C TYR A 215 12.53 -5.56 -22.78
N SER A 216 11.89 -6.06 -21.72
CA SER A 216 11.08 -7.28 -21.77
C SER A 216 9.70 -7.03 -22.37
N ASN A 217 9.23 -7.96 -23.19
CA ASN A 217 7.83 -7.97 -23.57
C ASN A 217 6.91 -8.41 -22.41
N CYS A 218 7.37 -9.35 -21.59
CA CYS A 218 6.58 -10.05 -20.57
C CYS A 218 6.39 -9.29 -19.24
N CYS A 219 7.23 -8.31 -18.90
CA CYS A 219 7.00 -7.43 -17.74
C CYS A 219 7.28 -5.93 -18.00
N LYS A 220 7.57 -5.52 -19.24
CA LYS A 220 7.80 -4.12 -19.66
C LYS A 220 8.86 -3.41 -18.80
N GLN A 221 9.95 -4.12 -18.51
CA GLN A 221 11.09 -3.61 -17.73
C GLN A 221 12.38 -3.77 -18.52
N LEU A 222 13.34 -2.88 -18.28
CA LEU A 222 14.73 -3.06 -18.70
C LEU A 222 15.30 -4.35 -18.07
N ILE A 223 16.02 -5.13 -18.87
CA ILE A 223 16.59 -6.41 -18.41
C ILE A 223 18.11 -6.46 -18.48
N THR A 224 18.70 -6.17 -19.65
CA THR A 224 20.05 -6.67 -19.97
C THR A 224 20.84 -5.72 -20.85
N CYS A 225 22.14 -5.64 -20.59
CA CYS A 225 23.08 -5.14 -21.58
C CYS A 225 23.17 -6.10 -22.79
N LYS A 226 23.68 -5.59 -23.91
CA LYS A 226 23.91 -6.32 -25.17
C LYS A 226 24.79 -7.58 -25.01
N GLU A 227 25.64 -7.63 -23.98
CA GLU A 227 26.50 -8.79 -23.71
C GLU A 227 25.80 -9.88 -22.90
N CYS A 228 24.95 -9.51 -21.94
CA CYS A 228 24.27 -10.48 -21.09
C CYS A 228 23.11 -11.18 -21.80
N ILE A 229 22.41 -10.51 -22.74
CA ILE A 229 21.32 -11.17 -23.50
C ILE A 229 21.83 -12.41 -24.27
N GLY A 230 23.03 -12.35 -24.84
CA GLY A 230 23.66 -13.48 -25.54
C GLY A 230 24.12 -14.62 -24.62
N ARG A 231 24.19 -14.39 -23.30
CA ARG A 231 24.58 -15.40 -22.30
C ARG A 231 23.37 -16.11 -21.66
N LEU A 232 22.14 -15.67 -21.91
CA LEU A 232 20.94 -16.24 -21.28
C LEU A 232 20.48 -17.60 -21.85
N GLY A 233 21.12 -18.09 -22.91
CA GLY A 233 20.86 -19.42 -23.49
C GLY A 233 19.69 -19.48 -24.48
N ALA A 234 19.36 -20.69 -24.95
CA ALA A 234 18.42 -20.90 -26.05
C ALA A 234 16.94 -20.75 -25.66
N THR A 235 16.58 -21.04 -24.40
CA THR A 235 15.22 -20.89 -23.84
C THR A 235 15.30 -20.04 -22.56
N PRO A 236 15.58 -18.73 -22.67
CA PRO A 236 15.89 -17.90 -21.52
C PRO A 236 14.60 -17.54 -20.76
N SER A 237 14.53 -17.83 -19.45
CA SER A 237 13.48 -17.25 -18.61
C SER A 237 13.84 -15.81 -18.23
N CYS A 238 12.84 -14.93 -18.11
CA CYS A 238 13.07 -13.52 -17.83
C CYS A 238 13.78 -13.31 -16.47
N PRO A 239 14.98 -12.70 -16.41
CA PRO A 239 15.68 -12.43 -15.16
C PRO A 239 14.87 -11.65 -14.11
N ASN A 240 13.89 -10.85 -14.54
CA ASN A 240 13.05 -10.05 -13.66
C ASN A 240 11.79 -10.80 -13.16
N CYS A 241 10.96 -11.34 -14.07
CA CYS A 241 9.66 -11.95 -13.73
C CYS A 241 9.59 -13.48 -13.88
N ARG A 242 10.68 -14.13 -14.31
CA ARG A 242 10.81 -15.59 -14.56
C ARG A 242 9.85 -16.18 -15.61
N SER A 243 9.07 -15.36 -16.32
CA SER A 243 8.29 -15.79 -17.49
C SER A 243 9.21 -16.51 -18.51
N PRO A 244 8.78 -17.66 -19.06
CA PRO A 244 9.57 -18.41 -20.04
C PRO A 244 9.58 -17.74 -21.44
N ASP A 245 8.57 -16.90 -21.72
CA ASP A 245 8.35 -16.26 -23.02
C ASP A 245 9.17 -14.96 -23.16
N LEU A 246 10.48 -15.05 -22.89
CA LEU A 246 11.36 -13.89 -22.97
C LEU A 246 11.62 -13.47 -24.43
N SER A 247 10.83 -12.51 -24.89
CA SER A 247 11.16 -11.66 -26.03
C SER A 247 11.66 -10.30 -25.55
N THR A 248 12.71 -9.79 -26.19
CA THR A 248 13.29 -8.47 -25.93
C THR A 248 13.20 -7.55 -27.14
N PHE A 249 12.99 -6.27 -26.92
CA PHE A 249 13.00 -5.23 -27.95
C PHE A 249 13.91 -4.05 -27.54
N PRO A 250 14.51 -3.31 -28.49
CA PRO A 250 15.26 -2.10 -28.20
C PRO A 250 14.32 -0.97 -27.75
N ASN A 251 14.73 -0.23 -26.73
CA ASN A 251 14.05 0.98 -26.28
C ASN A 251 14.99 2.19 -26.45
N HIS A 252 14.59 3.12 -27.32
CA HIS A 252 15.38 4.30 -27.71
C HIS A 252 15.10 5.54 -26.84
N THR A 253 14.11 5.47 -25.95
CA THR A 253 13.63 6.59 -25.12
C THR A 253 14.74 7.24 -24.31
N PHE A 254 15.76 6.47 -23.92
CA PHE A 254 16.87 6.91 -23.07
C PHE A 254 18.17 7.17 -23.84
N ASP A 255 18.23 6.97 -25.16
CA ASP A 255 19.49 7.04 -25.93
C ASP A 255 20.20 8.41 -25.80
N ALA A 256 19.45 9.49 -25.53
CA ALA A 256 19.99 10.81 -25.24
C ALA A 256 20.55 10.98 -23.80
N ILE A 257 20.09 10.18 -22.83
CA ILE A 257 20.55 10.17 -21.44
C ILE A 257 21.83 9.34 -21.28
N LEU A 258 21.97 8.24 -22.04
CA LEU A 258 23.09 7.29 -21.88
C LEU A 258 24.49 7.94 -21.94
N PRO A 259 24.80 8.87 -22.88
CA PRO A 259 26.12 9.53 -22.92
C PRO A 259 26.39 10.41 -21.69
N ILE A 260 25.35 11.00 -21.08
CA ILE A 260 25.47 11.81 -19.87
C ILE A 260 25.71 10.88 -18.66
N MET A 261 25.03 9.74 -18.59
CA MET A 261 25.29 8.72 -17.57
C MET A 261 26.73 8.17 -17.67
N ALA A 262 27.21 7.89 -18.88
CA ALA A 262 28.60 7.46 -19.11
C ALA A 262 29.61 8.51 -18.61
N ALA A 263 29.40 9.78 -18.97
CA ALA A 263 30.26 10.88 -18.54
C ALA A 263 30.24 11.07 -17.01
N LEU A 264 29.09 10.94 -16.35
CA LEU A 264 28.98 11.07 -14.90
C LEU A 264 29.69 9.91 -14.17
N ILE A 265 29.49 8.66 -14.60
CA ILE A 265 30.20 7.50 -14.01
C ILE A 265 31.72 7.63 -14.15
N ALA A 266 32.19 8.12 -15.31
CA ALA A 266 33.62 8.35 -15.55
C ALA A 266 34.22 9.48 -14.69
N ASN A 267 33.41 10.29 -13.99
CA ASN A 267 33.85 11.27 -13.00
C ASN A 267 33.69 10.78 -11.54
N GLU A 268 33.09 9.60 -11.31
CA GLU A 268 33.04 8.93 -9.99
C GLU A 268 34.23 7.96 -9.76
N SER A 269 35.09 7.76 -10.77
CA SER A 269 36.09 6.69 -10.85
C SER A 269 37.52 7.20 -10.71
#